data_AF-A0A1Z3VXL1-F1
#
_entry.id   AF-A0A1Z3VXL1-F1
#
_cell.length_a   1.000
_cell.length_b   1.000
_cell.length_c   1.000
_cell.angle_alpha   90.00
_cell.angle_beta   90.00
_cell.angle_gamma   90.00
#
_symmetry.space_group_name_H-M   'P 1'
#
loop_
_entity.id
_entity.type
_entity.pdbx_description
1 polymer ?
#
loop_
_entity_poly.entity_id
_entity_poly.type
_entity_poly.pdbx_seq_one_letter_code
_entity_poly.pdbx_strand_id
1 'polypeptide(L)'
;MCRYAMTIYKRHYACFNCRKTFKRRVLKDVDRDARISVEAKCPECGNLMASMGLDFESPPKNDDKKWAHIKDLYTVGITFHSCGCSGPGYIPQDRKAIIAYLEKIRSEYMHALVFWRYRVEPENKKERELEYQKNGSQLRTVSNNAFKQTVTNQEGINYWLNKIKEVEERLASIKAS
;
A
#
# COMPACT_ATOMS: atom_id res chain seq x y z
N MET A 1 -5.75 -18.16 -12.54
CA MET A 1 -5.84 -18.83 -11.22
C MET A 1 -4.94 -18.12 -10.23
N CYS A 2 -5.42 -17.84 -9.02
CA CYS A 2 -4.64 -17.20 -7.96
C CYS A 2 -3.50 -18.12 -7.51
N ARG A 3 -2.25 -17.71 -7.71
CA ARG A 3 -1.05 -18.49 -7.35
C ARG A 3 -1.03 -18.89 -5.86
N TYR A 4 -1.63 -18.07 -5.00
CA TYR A 4 -1.64 -18.26 -3.55
C TYR A 4 -2.88 -18.98 -3.01
N ALA A 5 -3.88 -19.29 -3.85
CA ALA A 5 -5.09 -19.99 -3.40
C ALA A 5 -4.87 -21.48 -3.12
N MET A 6 -3.87 -22.10 -3.76
CA MET A 6 -3.61 -23.55 -3.68
C MET A 6 -2.39 -23.91 -2.83
N THR A 7 -1.61 -22.93 -2.36
CA THR A 7 -0.38 -23.18 -1.61
C THR A 7 -0.12 -22.06 -0.61
N ILE A 8 0.23 -22.44 0.63
CA ILE A 8 0.61 -21.48 1.66
C ILE A 8 2.01 -20.95 1.36
N TYR A 9 2.08 -19.78 0.73
CA TYR A 9 3.34 -19.07 0.52
C TYR A 9 3.79 -18.34 1.79
N LYS A 10 5.09 -18.41 2.06
CA LYS A 10 5.71 -17.71 3.19
C LYS A 10 6.04 -16.28 2.79
N ARG A 11 5.73 -15.33 3.68
CA ARG A 11 6.15 -13.93 3.50
C ARG A 11 7.66 -13.81 3.58
N HIS A 12 8.22 -13.02 2.69
CA HIS A 12 9.63 -12.66 2.71
C HIS A 12 9.84 -11.44 3.60
N TYR A 13 10.89 -11.52 4.41
CA TYR A 13 11.36 -10.44 5.24
C TYR A 13 12.78 -10.09 4.84
N ALA A 14 13.10 -8.81 4.75
CA ALA A 14 14.41 -8.29 4.38
C ALA A 14 15.08 -7.57 5.54
N CYS A 15 16.35 -7.88 5.79
CA CYS A 15 17.21 -7.08 6.66
C CYS A 15 18.13 -6.23 5.79
N PHE A 16 17.93 -4.91 5.79
CA PHE A 16 18.74 -3.99 4.98
C PHE A 16 20.17 -3.82 5.50
N ASN A 17 20.40 -4.04 6.80
CA ASN A 17 21.75 -3.95 7.39
C ASN A 17 22.60 -5.16 6.98
N CYS A 18 22.06 -6.37 7.08
CA CYS A 18 22.76 -7.60 6.71
C CYS A 18 22.65 -7.96 5.22
N ARG A 19 21.75 -7.30 4.48
CA ARG A 19 21.41 -7.61 3.08
C ARG A 19 21.03 -9.08 2.90
N LYS A 20 20.15 -9.55 3.78
CA LYS A 20 19.65 -10.93 3.80
C LYS A 20 18.14 -10.98 3.86
N THR A 21 17.60 -12.02 3.25
CA THR A 21 16.16 -12.28 3.21
C THR A 21 15.86 -13.60 3.92
N PHE A 22 14.82 -13.60 4.75
CA PHE A 22 14.36 -14.79 5.45
C PHE A 22 12.87 -14.98 5.22
N LYS A 23 12.47 -16.24 5.01
CA LYS A 23 11.06 -16.64 4.95
C LYS A 23 10.62 -17.04 6.35
N ARG A 24 9.60 -16.37 6.89
CA ARG A 24 9.07 -16.74 8.20
C ARG A 24 7.96 -17.78 8.06
N ARG A 25 7.93 -18.73 9.00
CA ARG A 25 6.80 -19.67 9.15
C ARG A 25 5.53 -18.90 9.53
N VAL A 26 4.37 -19.39 9.14
CA VAL A 26 3.09 -18.76 9.53
C VAL A 26 2.93 -18.94 11.04
N LEU A 27 2.25 -18.01 11.73
CA LEU A 27 2.09 -18.07 13.18
C LEU A 27 1.59 -19.44 13.66
N LYS A 28 0.59 -19.99 12.98
CA LYS A 28 0.01 -21.31 13.24
C LYS A 28 1.01 -22.49 13.15
N ASP A 29 2.11 -22.33 12.42
CA ASP A 29 3.17 -23.34 12.30
C ASP A 29 4.16 -23.29 13.49
N VAL A 30 4.16 -22.19 14.24
CA VAL A 30 5.08 -21.93 15.37
C VAL A 30 4.34 -22.11 16.69
N ASP A 31 3.16 -21.52 16.80
CA ASP A 31 2.27 -21.57 17.95
C ASP A 31 0.82 -21.47 17.44
N ARG A 32 0.05 -22.54 17.64
CA ARG A 32 -1.34 -22.63 17.17
C ARG A 32 -2.28 -21.73 17.98
N ASP A 33 -1.94 -21.44 19.23
CA ASP A 33 -2.77 -20.70 20.17
C ASP A 33 -2.43 -19.20 20.16
N ALA A 34 -1.24 -18.83 19.65
CA ALA A 34 -0.86 -17.44 19.45
C ALA A 34 -1.80 -16.73 18.46
N ARG A 35 -2.42 -15.63 18.92
CA ARG A 35 -3.25 -14.74 18.08
C ARG A 35 -2.43 -13.66 17.37
N ILE A 36 -1.27 -13.30 17.92
CA ILE A 36 -0.42 -12.23 17.43
C ILE A 36 0.98 -12.78 17.17
N SER A 37 1.53 -12.45 16.01
CA SER A 37 2.90 -12.81 15.66
C SER A 37 3.88 -11.82 16.30
N VAL A 38 4.96 -12.33 16.92
CA VAL A 38 6.07 -11.47 17.36
C VAL A 38 6.71 -10.76 16.16
N GLU A 39 7.41 -9.65 16.39
CA GLU A 39 8.13 -8.93 15.34
C GLU A 39 9.19 -9.81 14.66
N ALA A 40 9.48 -9.56 13.38
CA ALA A 40 10.50 -10.30 12.65
C ALA A 40 11.88 -9.68 12.92
N LYS A 41 12.75 -10.41 13.63
CA LYS A 41 14.14 -10.01 13.88
C LYS A 41 15.10 -10.77 12.97
N CYS A 42 16.16 -10.10 12.54
CA CYS A 42 17.22 -10.68 11.74
C CYS A 42 18.02 -11.71 12.57
N PRO A 43 18.16 -12.96 12.11
CA PRO A 43 18.95 -13.98 12.82
C PRO A 43 20.44 -13.65 12.96
N GLU A 44 20.97 -12.73 12.15
CA GLU A 44 22.40 -12.37 12.16
C GLU A 44 22.70 -11.15 13.04
N CYS A 45 21.90 -10.09 12.98
CA CYS A 45 22.16 -8.85 13.72
C CYS A 45 21.10 -8.47 14.75
N GLY A 46 20.01 -9.23 14.88
CA GLY A 46 18.93 -8.95 15.83
C GLY A 46 18.00 -7.78 15.47
N ASN A 47 18.34 -6.98 14.46
CA ASN A 47 17.54 -5.83 14.02
C ASN A 47 16.18 -6.25 13.44
N LEU A 48 15.20 -5.35 13.48
CA LEU A 48 13.90 -5.54 12.83
C LEU A 48 14.06 -5.72 11.32
N MET A 49 13.24 -6.62 10.77
CA MET A 49 13.19 -6.92 9.36
C MET A 49 11.95 -6.32 8.71
N ALA A 50 12.13 -5.77 7.52
CA ALA A 50 11.06 -5.26 6.67
C ALA A 50 10.21 -6.41 6.11
N SER A 51 8.88 -6.37 6.28
CA SER A 51 7.99 -7.28 5.57
C SER A 51 7.88 -6.85 4.11
N MET A 52 8.42 -7.65 3.20
CA MET A 52 8.49 -7.29 1.78
C MET A 52 7.40 -7.95 0.94
N GLY A 53 6.69 -8.95 1.49
CA GLY A 53 5.55 -9.59 0.82
C GLY A 53 5.85 -10.96 0.22
N LEU A 54 4.94 -11.42 -0.64
CA LEU A 54 4.98 -12.77 -1.19
C LEU A 54 5.77 -12.83 -2.50
N ASP A 55 5.71 -11.77 -3.30
CA ASP A 55 6.38 -11.68 -4.61
C ASP A 55 7.78 -11.05 -4.55
N PHE A 56 8.32 -10.84 -3.34
CA PHE A 56 9.62 -10.21 -3.19
C PHE A 56 10.74 -11.17 -3.61
N GLU A 57 11.51 -10.75 -4.61
CA GLU A 57 12.76 -11.37 -5.00
C GLU A 57 13.94 -10.59 -4.42
N SER A 58 14.75 -11.28 -3.62
CA SER A 58 15.90 -10.66 -2.96
C SER A 58 17.03 -10.42 -3.96
N PRO A 59 17.65 -9.22 -3.96
CA PRO A 59 18.89 -9.01 -4.70
C PRO A 59 20.04 -9.90 -4.18
N PRO A 60 21.10 -10.10 -4.98
CA PRO A 60 22.35 -10.68 -4.48
C PRO A 60 22.89 -9.89 -3.28
N LYS A 61 23.49 -10.57 -2.30
CA LYS A 61 23.96 -9.94 -1.04
C LYS A 61 24.92 -8.77 -1.28
N ASN A 62 25.80 -8.89 -2.28
CA ASN A 62 26.82 -7.92 -2.64
C ASN A 62 26.34 -6.79 -3.58
N ASP A 63 25.06 -6.78 -3.96
CA ASP A 63 24.51 -5.73 -4.82
C ASP A 63 24.00 -4.54 -3.98
N ASP A 64 24.95 -3.73 -3.49
CA ASP A 64 24.67 -2.60 -2.60
C ASP A 64 23.64 -1.63 -3.19
N LYS A 65 23.72 -1.37 -4.50
CA LYS A 65 22.81 -0.46 -5.20
C LYS A 65 21.38 -0.98 -5.20
N LYS A 66 21.16 -2.26 -5.52
CA LYS A 66 19.81 -2.84 -5.46
C LYS A 66 19.29 -2.87 -4.03
N TRP A 67 20.11 -3.22 -3.05
CA TRP A 67 19.68 -3.22 -1.65
C TRP A 67 19.28 -1.83 -1.14
N ALA A 68 20.02 -0.79 -1.53
CA ALA A 68 19.65 0.59 -1.25
C ALA A 68 18.30 0.94 -1.90
N HIS A 69 18.09 0.58 -3.17
CA HIS A 69 16.81 0.84 -3.86
C HIS A 69 15.62 0.11 -3.21
N ILE A 70 15.78 -1.15 -2.80
CA ILE A 70 14.71 -1.87 -2.08
C ILE A 70 14.41 -1.19 -0.73
N LYS A 71 15.43 -0.67 -0.03
CA LYS A 71 15.23 0.10 1.21
C LYS A 71 14.46 1.39 0.93
N ASP A 72 14.75 2.09 -0.15
CA ASP A 72 14.02 3.30 -0.58
C ASP A 72 12.55 2.99 -0.85
N LEU A 73 12.26 1.93 -1.63
CA LEU A 73 10.89 1.46 -1.89
C LEU A 73 10.15 1.15 -0.57
N TYR A 74 10.79 0.41 0.34
CA TYR A 74 10.18 0.07 1.62
C TYR A 74 9.90 1.31 2.48
N THR A 75 10.83 2.28 2.48
CA THR A 75 10.71 3.54 3.27
C THR A 75 9.49 4.37 2.85
N VAL A 76 9.08 4.28 1.58
CA VAL A 76 7.85 4.92 1.08
C VAL A 76 6.62 4.00 1.07
N GLY A 77 6.74 2.80 1.65
CA GLY A 77 5.65 1.83 1.76
C GLY A 77 5.36 1.03 0.49
N ILE A 78 6.24 1.08 -0.53
CA ILE A 78 6.13 0.24 -1.73
C ILE A 78 6.73 -1.14 -1.42
N THR A 79 5.89 -2.17 -1.48
CA THR A 79 6.21 -3.55 -1.11
C THR A 79 5.51 -4.55 -2.05
N PHE A 80 5.87 -5.82 -1.97
CA PHE A 80 5.52 -6.87 -2.94
C PHE A 80 4.43 -7.80 -2.40
N HIS A 81 3.39 -7.20 -1.81
CA HIS A 81 2.20 -7.90 -1.35
C HIS A 81 1.16 -7.96 -2.47
N SER A 82 1.24 -8.98 -3.35
CA SER A 82 0.14 -9.24 -4.29
C SER A 82 -0.66 -10.48 -3.92
N CYS A 83 -1.86 -10.57 -4.49
CA CYS A 83 -2.69 -11.77 -4.42
C CYS A 83 -2.26 -12.85 -5.44
N GLY A 84 -1.17 -12.65 -6.20
CA GLY A 84 -0.65 -13.62 -7.16
C GLY A 84 -1.48 -13.77 -8.44
N CYS A 85 -2.55 -13.00 -8.60
CA CYS A 85 -3.33 -12.92 -9.85
C CYS A 85 -2.79 -11.85 -10.81
N SER A 86 -2.25 -10.76 -10.28
CA SER A 86 -1.90 -9.56 -11.06
C SER A 86 -0.46 -9.07 -10.80
N GLY A 87 0.28 -9.75 -9.93
CA GLY A 87 1.60 -9.33 -9.48
C GLY A 87 1.58 -8.04 -8.64
N PRO A 88 2.75 -7.51 -8.28
CA PRO A 88 2.88 -6.32 -7.42
C PRO A 88 2.50 -5.00 -8.11
N GLY A 89 2.12 -5.03 -9.39
CA GLY A 89 1.87 -3.83 -10.19
C GLY A 89 3.16 -3.11 -10.61
N TYR A 90 3.06 -1.82 -10.86
CA TYR A 90 4.21 -0.99 -11.25
C TYR A 90 5.16 -0.77 -10.07
N ILE A 91 6.44 -1.06 -10.26
CA ILE A 91 7.51 -0.84 -9.29
C ILE A 91 8.51 0.17 -9.87
N PRO A 92 8.66 1.36 -9.26
CA PRO A 92 9.65 2.34 -9.69
C PRO A 92 11.07 1.78 -9.65
N GLN A 93 11.88 2.09 -10.67
CA GLN A 93 13.20 1.49 -10.86
C GLN A 93 14.34 2.22 -10.14
N ASP A 94 14.12 3.47 -9.77
CA ASP A 94 15.09 4.30 -9.06
C ASP A 94 14.37 5.37 -8.24
N ARG A 95 15.15 6.13 -7.46
CA ARG A 95 14.65 7.19 -6.59
C ARG A 95 13.88 8.30 -7.33
N LYS A 96 14.32 8.66 -8.54
CA LYS A 96 13.63 9.67 -9.36
C LYS A 96 12.25 9.15 -9.80
N ALA A 97 12.19 7.88 -10.20
CA ALA A 97 10.94 7.21 -10.54
C ALA A 97 10.02 7.07 -9.32
N ILE A 98 10.55 6.83 -8.12
CA ILE A 98 9.74 6.80 -6.88
C ILE A 98 9.09 8.16 -6.65
N ILE A 99 9.86 9.24 -6.74
CA ILE A 99 9.35 10.61 -6.55
C ILE A 99 8.28 10.92 -7.60
N ALA A 100 8.55 10.67 -8.87
CA ALA A 100 7.61 10.91 -9.95
C ALA A 100 6.31 10.09 -9.79
N TYR A 101 6.42 8.84 -9.34
CA TYR A 101 5.28 7.98 -9.07
C TYR A 101 4.39 8.52 -7.94
N LEU A 102 4.99 8.91 -6.81
CA LEU A 102 4.26 9.49 -5.68
C LEU A 102 3.66 10.86 -6.02
N GLU A 103 4.35 11.69 -6.80
CA GLU A 103 3.82 12.98 -7.28
C GLU A 103 2.62 12.79 -8.20
N LYS A 104 2.65 11.76 -9.06
CA LYS A 104 1.49 11.37 -9.87
C LYS A 104 0.31 10.96 -9.00
N ILE A 105 0.50 10.09 -8.01
CA ILE A 105 -0.55 9.68 -7.08
C ILE A 105 -1.14 10.89 -6.35
N ARG A 106 -0.27 11.78 -5.83
CA ARG A 106 -0.71 13.02 -5.17
C ARG A 106 -1.58 13.87 -6.08
N SER A 107 -1.20 14.03 -7.35
CA SER A 107 -1.98 14.77 -8.34
C SER A 107 -3.36 14.14 -8.59
N GLU A 108 -3.43 12.81 -8.73
CA GLU A 108 -4.68 12.07 -8.87
C GLU A 108 -5.60 12.26 -7.65
N TYR A 109 -5.03 12.24 -6.43
CA TYR A 109 -5.79 12.46 -5.20
C TYR A 109 -6.28 13.91 -5.07
N MET A 110 -5.49 14.89 -5.53
CA MET A 110 -5.92 16.29 -5.59
C MET A 110 -7.09 16.47 -6.57
N HIS A 111 -7.07 15.81 -7.73
CA HIS A 111 -8.21 15.82 -8.65
C HIS A 111 -9.45 15.17 -8.02
N ALA A 112 -9.28 14.06 -7.29
CA ALA A 112 -10.39 13.45 -6.55
C ALA A 112 -10.94 14.40 -5.47
N LEU A 113 -10.09 15.13 -4.76
CA LEU A 113 -10.51 16.13 -3.78
C LEU A 113 -11.35 17.26 -4.39
N VAL A 114 -10.99 17.71 -5.60
CA VAL A 114 -11.75 18.74 -6.34
C VAL A 114 -13.19 18.28 -6.57
N PHE A 115 -13.41 17.01 -6.97
CA PHE A 115 -14.77 16.46 -7.10
C PHE A 115 -15.60 16.66 -5.82
N TRP A 116 -15.05 16.34 -4.65
CA TRP A 116 -15.77 16.46 -3.38
C TRP A 116 -16.01 17.89 -2.92
N ARG A 117 -15.19 18.86 -3.36
CA ARG A 117 -15.38 20.28 -3.03
C ARG A 117 -16.51 20.94 -3.82
N TYR A 118 -16.73 20.48 -5.05
CA TYR A 118 -17.72 21.06 -5.96
C TYR A 118 -18.96 20.19 -6.19
N ARG A 119 -18.99 18.99 -5.60
CA ARG A 119 -20.13 18.10 -5.65
C ARG A 119 -21.32 18.73 -4.93
N VAL A 120 -22.49 18.66 -5.55
CA VAL A 120 -23.77 18.95 -4.89
C VAL A 120 -24.27 17.65 -4.26
N GLU A 121 -24.50 17.66 -2.95
CA GLU A 121 -24.99 16.47 -2.27
C GLU A 121 -26.44 16.15 -2.67
N PRO A 122 -26.79 14.86 -2.87
CA PRO A 122 -28.16 14.50 -3.17
C PRO A 122 -29.05 14.71 -1.95
N GLU A 123 -30.17 15.41 -2.13
CA GLU A 123 -31.10 15.73 -1.03
C GLU A 123 -32.07 14.57 -0.76
N ASN A 124 -32.25 13.68 -1.74
CA ASN A 124 -33.20 12.59 -1.66
C ASN A 124 -32.67 11.30 -2.28
N LYS A 125 -33.40 10.21 -2.02
CA LYS A 125 -33.06 8.85 -2.47
C LYS A 125 -32.88 8.77 -4.00
N LYS A 126 -33.75 9.44 -4.76
CA LYS A 126 -33.74 9.38 -6.23
C LYS A 126 -32.48 10.04 -6.79
N GLU A 127 -32.12 11.23 -6.30
CA GLU A 127 -30.89 11.92 -6.67
C GLU A 127 -29.65 11.11 -6.31
N ARG A 128 -29.63 10.50 -5.12
CA ARG A 128 -28.52 9.63 -4.70
C ARG A 128 -28.33 8.45 -5.63
N GLU A 129 -29.41 7.77 -6.01
CA GLU A 129 -29.35 6.63 -6.93
C GLU A 129 -28.86 7.04 -8.32
N LEU A 130 -29.33 8.18 -8.84
CA LEU A 130 -28.87 8.75 -10.11
C LEU A 130 -27.40 9.17 -10.05
N GLU A 131 -26.97 9.77 -8.94
CA GLU A 131 -25.58 10.13 -8.73
C GLU A 131 -24.70 8.88 -8.72
N TYR A 132 -25.10 7.85 -7.97
CA TYR A 132 -24.30 6.64 -7.83
C TYR A 132 -24.10 5.92 -9.17
N GLN A 133 -25.06 6.01 -10.09
CA GLN A 133 -24.88 5.50 -11.45
C GLN A 133 -23.78 6.25 -12.21
N LYS A 134 -23.64 7.56 -11.98
CA LYS A 134 -22.62 8.41 -12.65
C LYS A 134 -21.25 8.35 -11.97
N ASN A 135 -21.23 8.42 -10.64
CA ASN A 135 -20.05 8.67 -9.81
C ASN A 135 -19.75 7.52 -8.83
N GLY A 136 -20.32 6.33 -9.07
CA GLY A 136 -20.26 5.21 -8.13
C GLY A 136 -18.83 4.80 -7.74
N SER A 137 -17.86 4.93 -8.64
CA SER A 137 -16.45 4.65 -8.36
C SER A 137 -15.87 5.61 -7.30
N GLN A 138 -16.08 6.91 -7.50
CA GLN A 138 -15.63 7.98 -6.61
C GLN A 138 -16.27 7.83 -5.23
N LEU A 139 -17.57 7.55 -5.18
CA LEU A 139 -18.31 7.37 -3.93
C LEU A 139 -17.87 6.10 -3.17
N ARG A 140 -17.75 4.96 -3.87
CA ARG A 140 -17.29 3.69 -3.26
C ARG A 140 -15.88 3.77 -2.71
N THR A 141 -15.03 4.61 -3.31
CA THR A 141 -13.67 4.82 -2.82
C THR A 141 -13.65 5.37 -1.40
N VAL A 142 -14.63 6.21 -1.05
CA VAL A 142 -14.75 6.78 0.31
C VAL A 142 -15.58 5.87 1.22
N SER A 143 -16.66 5.26 0.70
CA SER A 143 -17.53 4.38 1.49
C SER A 143 -18.10 3.22 0.68
N ASN A 144 -17.86 1.99 1.15
CA ASN A 144 -18.46 0.77 0.56
C ASN A 144 -19.99 0.76 0.64
N ASN A 145 -20.59 1.55 1.54
CA ASN A 145 -22.04 1.67 1.72
C ASN A 145 -22.66 2.84 0.94
N ALA A 146 -21.90 3.51 0.06
CA ALA A 146 -22.33 4.70 -0.66
C ALA A 146 -23.60 4.54 -1.52
N PHE A 147 -23.98 3.30 -1.87
CA PHE A 147 -25.26 3.04 -2.54
C PHE A 147 -26.46 3.21 -1.60
N LYS A 148 -26.30 2.78 -0.34
CA LYS A 148 -27.36 2.73 0.67
C LYS A 148 -27.47 4.02 1.46
N GLN A 149 -26.35 4.70 1.67
CA GLN A 149 -26.23 5.92 2.48
C GLN A 149 -25.49 6.99 1.68
N THR A 150 -25.96 8.23 1.76
CA THR A 150 -25.27 9.37 1.15
C THR A 150 -23.93 9.55 1.84
N VAL A 151 -22.86 9.60 1.06
CA VAL A 151 -21.55 10.06 1.55
C VAL A 151 -21.58 11.58 1.50
N THR A 152 -21.30 12.24 2.62
CA THR A 152 -21.22 13.70 2.68
C THR A 152 -19.94 14.20 2.01
N ASN A 153 -19.96 15.45 1.54
CA ASN A 153 -18.80 16.12 1.01
C ASN A 153 -17.69 16.22 2.05
N GLN A 154 -18.03 16.45 3.32
CA GLN A 154 -17.03 16.53 4.38
C GLN A 154 -16.33 15.19 4.61
N GLU A 155 -17.04 14.06 4.56
CA GLU A 155 -16.43 12.72 4.64
C GLU A 155 -15.46 12.49 3.48
N GLY A 156 -15.86 12.83 2.25
CA GLY A 156 -15.00 12.73 1.09
C GLY A 156 -13.77 13.63 1.16
N ILE A 157 -13.95 14.90 1.55
CA ILE A 157 -12.86 15.86 1.73
C ILE A 157 -11.87 15.35 2.78
N ASN A 158 -12.35 14.90 3.94
CA ASN A 158 -11.51 14.37 5.02
C ASN A 158 -10.72 13.14 4.56
N TYR A 159 -11.37 12.21 3.86
CA TYR A 159 -10.73 11.02 3.31
C TYR A 159 -9.57 11.38 2.37
N TRP A 160 -9.81 12.26 1.40
CA TRP A 160 -8.80 12.61 0.41
C TRP A 160 -7.68 13.50 0.98
N LEU A 161 -7.99 14.43 1.89
CA LEU A 161 -6.97 15.21 2.60
C LEU A 161 -6.01 14.29 3.38
N ASN A 162 -6.55 13.29 4.09
CA ASN A 162 -5.72 12.31 4.79
C ASN A 162 -4.86 11.50 3.80
N LYS A 163 -5.41 11.06 2.67
CA LYS A 163 -4.66 10.33 1.64
C LYS A 163 -3.56 11.17 0.98
N ILE A 164 -3.81 12.45 0.73
CA ILE A 164 -2.81 13.39 0.22
C ILE A 164 -1.68 13.55 1.25
N LYS A 165 -2.03 13.76 2.52
CA LYS A 165 -1.05 13.86 3.62
C LYS A 165 -0.16 12.61 3.71
N GLU A 166 -0.74 11.42 3.66
CA GLU A 166 0.02 10.15 3.66
C GLU A 166 1.04 10.08 2.51
N VAL A 167 0.69 10.60 1.32
CA VAL A 167 1.60 10.61 0.15
C VAL A 167 2.67 11.69 0.28
N GLU A 168 2.32 12.86 0.82
CA GLU A 168 3.27 13.95 1.09
C GLU A 168 4.32 13.54 2.13
N GLU A 169 3.92 12.81 3.17
CA GLU A 169 4.85 12.24 4.17
C GLU A 169 5.83 11.25 3.54
N ARG A 170 5.35 10.38 2.64
CA ARG A 170 6.21 9.46 1.86
C ARG A 170 7.16 10.21 0.93
N LEU A 171 6.69 11.28 0.28
CA LEU A 171 7.53 12.14 -0.56
C LEU A 171 8.62 12.83 0.27
N ALA A 172 8.29 13.29 1.47
CA ALA A 172 9.25 13.91 2.37
C ALA A 172 10.32 12.90 2.82
N SER A 173 9.93 11.67 3.17
CA SER A 173 10.89 10.64 3.62
C SER A 173 11.92 10.29 2.54
N ILE A 174 11.48 10.13 1.28
CA ILE A 174 12.38 9.81 0.17
C ILE A 174 13.16 11.02 -0.32
N LYS A 175 12.70 12.26 -0.11
CA LYS A 175 13.49 13.46 -0.47
C LYS A 175 14.55 13.78 0.58
N ALA A 176 14.34 13.39 1.84
CA ALA A 176 15.30 13.61 2.93
C ALA A 176 16.39 12.54 3.08
N SER A 177 16.18 11.34 2.52
CA SER A 177 17.13 10.20 2.58
C SER A 177 18.38 10.39 1.72
#